data_AF-A0A7V9KL92-F1
#
_entry.id   AF-A0A7V9KL92-F1
#
_cell.length_a   1.000
_cell.length_b   1.000
_cell.length_c   1.000
_cell.angle_alpha   90.00
_cell.angle_beta   90.00
_cell.angle_gamma   90.00
#
_symmetry.space_group_name_H-M   'P 1'
#
loop_
_entity.id
_entity.type
_entity.pdbx_description
1 polymer ?
#
loop_
_entity_poly.entity_id
_entity_poly.type
_entity_poly.pdbx_seq_one_letter_code
_entity_poly.pdbx_strand_id
1 'polypeptide(L)'
;MFQRPRQLRPAPPPERSRRLARWAAAGSRPFGRTLQAIGRTDQRILLALRTQGHSDGLDRVVGALGSFGEMGIGWAGVGIAGAIARPEQRERWIAAAAVAPIAILVNYSVKLTIGRQRPLIDDHPPLARAPSKLSFPSAHSTSAVAAATALGRVSPRSRPAYYVLAGAICAGRPYLGMHYPSDVLAGAGLGYLIGRIFPLPAGPEVVERTAAGSDPVGPAIEVVVTS
;
A
#
# COMPACT_ATOMS: atom_id res chain seq x y z
N MET A 1 -69.26 -38.64 -21.20
CA MET A 1 -68.06 -38.05 -21.81
C MET A 1 -67.60 -36.88 -20.93
N PHE A 2 -66.72 -37.13 -19.96
CA PHE A 2 -66.21 -36.10 -19.04
C PHE A 2 -64.93 -35.48 -19.62
N GLN A 3 -64.97 -34.19 -19.98
CA GLN A 3 -63.76 -33.46 -20.39
C GLN A 3 -62.93 -33.14 -19.13
N ARG A 4 -61.67 -33.59 -19.10
CA ARG A 4 -60.73 -33.23 -18.03
C ARG A 4 -60.41 -31.72 -18.11
N PRO A 5 -60.41 -31.00 -16.98
CA PRO A 5 -60.05 -29.58 -16.97
C PRO A 5 -58.59 -29.39 -17.42
N ARG A 6 -58.39 -28.47 -18.36
CA ARG A 6 -57.08 -28.05 -18.88
C ARG A 6 -56.25 -27.49 -17.72
N GLN A 7 -55.22 -28.21 -17.28
CA GLN A 7 -54.26 -27.69 -16.31
C GLN A 7 -53.53 -26.49 -16.92
N LEU A 8 -53.85 -25.28 -16.43
CA LEU A 8 -53.13 -24.06 -16.77
C LEU A 8 -51.71 -24.17 -16.22
N ARG A 9 -50.70 -24.05 -17.09
CA ARG A 9 -49.31 -23.98 -16.65
C ARG A 9 -49.14 -22.79 -15.70
N PRO A 10 -48.43 -22.94 -14.57
CA PRO A 10 -48.20 -21.84 -13.66
C PRO A 10 -47.48 -20.71 -14.39
N ALA A 11 -47.92 -19.48 -14.12
CA ALA A 11 -47.30 -18.29 -14.69
C ALA A 11 -45.80 -18.27 -14.37
N PRO A 12 -44.94 -17.88 -15.32
CA PRO A 12 -43.52 -17.77 -15.05
C PRO A 12 -43.28 -16.80 -13.89
N PRO A 13 -42.28 -17.07 -13.03
CA PRO A 13 -42.00 -16.23 -11.88
C PRO A 13 -41.68 -14.79 -12.32
N PRO A 14 -42.05 -13.79 -11.51
CA PRO A 14 -41.87 -12.39 -11.84
C PRO A 14 -40.40 -12.07 -12.15
N GLU A 15 -40.19 -11.10 -13.03
CA GLU A 15 -38.87 -10.77 -13.59
C GLU A 15 -37.81 -10.48 -12.50
N ARG A 16 -38.24 -9.88 -11.39
CA ARG A 16 -37.40 -9.62 -10.20
C ARG A 16 -36.82 -10.90 -9.60
N SER A 17 -37.63 -11.96 -9.48
CA SER A 17 -37.19 -13.27 -8.97
C SER A 17 -36.20 -13.94 -9.92
N ARG A 18 -36.39 -13.75 -11.23
CA ARG A 18 -35.42 -14.22 -12.25
C ARG A 18 -34.10 -13.46 -12.21
N ARG A 19 -34.11 -12.14 -11.95
CA ARG A 19 -32.88 -11.35 -11.77
C ARG A 19 -32.12 -11.75 -10.50
N LEU A 20 -32.83 -11.96 -9.39
CA LEU A 20 -32.23 -12.44 -8.13
C LEU A 20 -31.63 -13.84 -8.27
N ALA A 21 -32.32 -14.76 -8.95
CA ALA A 21 -31.78 -16.09 -9.25
C ALA A 21 -30.54 -16.04 -10.16
N ARG A 22 -30.51 -15.13 -11.16
CA ARG A 22 -29.33 -14.90 -12.01
C ARG A 22 -28.16 -14.29 -11.24
N TRP A 23 -28.43 -13.40 -10.28
CA TRP A 23 -27.42 -12.82 -9.38
C TRP A 23 -26.84 -13.88 -8.42
N ALA A 24 -27.69 -14.71 -7.83
CA ALA A 24 -27.27 -15.85 -7.00
C ALA A 24 -26.45 -16.85 -7.81
N ALA A 25 -26.84 -17.15 -9.06
CA ALA A 25 -26.09 -17.99 -9.98
C ALA A 25 -24.79 -17.31 -10.51
N ALA A 26 -24.69 -15.99 -10.48
CA ALA A 26 -23.44 -15.28 -10.77
C ALA A 26 -22.41 -15.45 -9.63
N GLY A 27 -22.88 -15.65 -8.39
CA GLY A 27 -22.06 -16.02 -7.23
C GLY A 27 -21.40 -17.41 -7.34
N SER A 28 -21.83 -18.26 -8.27
CA SER A 28 -21.24 -19.57 -8.57
C SER A 28 -20.15 -19.57 -9.66
N ARG A 29 -19.79 -18.40 -10.24
CA ARG A 29 -18.68 -18.28 -11.20
C ARG A 29 -17.32 -18.46 -10.49
N PRO A 30 -16.28 -19.01 -11.17
CA PRO A 30 -14.95 -19.20 -10.56
C PRO A 30 -14.39 -17.90 -9.96
N PHE A 31 -14.61 -16.77 -10.64
CA PHE A 31 -14.22 -15.44 -10.15
C PHE A 31 -14.91 -15.06 -8.81
N GLY A 32 -16.19 -15.40 -8.63
CA GLY A 32 -16.91 -15.16 -7.38
C GLY A 32 -16.40 -16.02 -6.22
N ARG A 33 -16.02 -17.28 -6.51
CA ARG A 33 -15.41 -18.18 -5.52
C ARG A 33 -14.04 -17.69 -5.06
N THR A 34 -13.21 -17.20 -5.99
CA THR A 34 -11.90 -16.64 -5.66
C THR A 34 -12.01 -15.39 -4.78
N LEU A 35 -12.89 -14.45 -5.12
CA LEU A 35 -13.11 -13.26 -4.30
C LEU A 35 -13.66 -13.59 -2.90
N GLN A 36 -14.55 -14.58 -2.80
CA GLN A 36 -15.03 -15.07 -1.50
C GLN A 36 -13.91 -15.75 -0.70
N ALA A 37 -13.03 -16.53 -1.34
CA ALA A 37 -11.90 -17.16 -0.68
C ALA A 37 -10.91 -16.11 -0.15
N ILE A 38 -10.61 -15.08 -0.94
CA ILE A 38 -9.79 -13.93 -0.50
C ILE A 38 -10.44 -13.25 0.70
N GLY A 39 -11.74 -12.96 0.64
CA GLY A 39 -12.48 -12.33 1.74
C GLY A 39 -12.44 -13.14 3.05
N ARG A 40 -12.58 -14.47 2.97
CA ARG A 40 -12.47 -15.35 4.14
C ARG A 40 -11.05 -15.38 4.71
N THR A 41 -10.04 -15.43 3.85
CA THR A 41 -8.63 -15.40 4.27
C THR A 41 -8.27 -14.07 4.92
N ASP A 42 -8.70 -12.95 4.32
CA ASP A 42 -8.56 -11.60 4.88
C ASP A 42 -9.12 -11.52 6.30
N GLN A 43 -10.35 -12.00 6.49
CA GLN A 43 -11.01 -11.99 7.80
C GLN A 43 -10.26 -12.86 8.82
N ARG A 44 -9.85 -14.07 8.44
CA ARG A 44 -9.11 -14.98 9.34
C ARG A 44 -7.79 -14.38 9.81
N ILE A 45 -7.00 -13.85 8.87
CA ILE A 45 -5.71 -13.25 9.19
C ILE A 45 -5.91 -11.99 10.04
N LEU A 46 -6.88 -11.14 9.68
CA LEU A 46 -7.20 -9.95 10.44
C LEU A 46 -7.61 -10.29 11.89
N LEU A 47 -8.52 -11.26 12.06
CA LEU A 47 -8.97 -11.68 13.39
C LEU A 47 -7.79 -12.20 14.22
N ALA A 48 -6.94 -13.06 13.65
CA ALA A 48 -5.75 -13.53 14.35
C ALA A 48 -4.84 -12.37 14.78
N LEU A 49 -4.55 -11.43 13.87
CA LEU A 49 -3.67 -10.29 14.14
C LEU A 49 -4.23 -9.27 15.13
N ARG A 50 -5.56 -9.14 15.23
CA ARG A 50 -6.21 -8.17 16.12
C ARG A 50 -6.57 -8.76 17.49
N THR A 51 -6.59 -10.08 17.64
CA THR A 51 -6.99 -10.76 18.89
C THR A 51 -5.84 -11.45 19.61
N GLN A 52 -4.71 -11.68 18.94
CA GLN A 52 -3.58 -12.45 19.50
C GLN A 52 -2.31 -11.60 19.53
N GLY A 53 -1.43 -11.88 20.50
CA GLY A 53 -0.09 -11.28 20.57
C GLY A 53 -0.06 -9.79 20.97
N HIS A 54 -1.14 -9.27 21.56
CA HIS A 54 -1.20 -7.88 22.03
C HIS A 54 -0.57 -7.68 23.40
N SER A 55 0.08 -6.54 23.56
CA SER A 55 0.54 -6.01 24.85
C SER A 55 0.56 -4.48 24.77
N ASP A 56 0.41 -3.79 25.90
CA ASP A 56 0.42 -2.31 25.94
C ASP A 56 1.66 -1.71 25.28
N GLY A 57 2.83 -2.34 25.46
CA GLY A 57 4.08 -1.89 24.85
C GLY A 57 4.05 -2.01 23.33
N LEU A 58 3.64 -3.18 22.81
CA LEU A 58 3.56 -3.41 21.38
C LEU A 58 2.49 -2.52 20.72
N ASP A 59 1.33 -2.36 21.36
CA ASP A 59 0.25 -1.50 20.87
C ASP A 59 0.71 -0.04 20.73
N ARG A 60 1.46 0.48 21.71
CA ARG A 60 2.05 1.83 21.62
C ARG A 60 3.05 1.95 20.48
N VAL A 61 3.93 0.96 20.31
CA VAL A 61 4.93 0.98 19.22
C VAL A 61 4.23 0.96 17.86
N VAL A 62 3.26 0.07 17.66
CA VAL A 62 2.52 -0.03 16.39
C VAL A 62 1.66 1.21 16.16
N GLY A 63 1.06 1.78 17.22
CA GLY A 63 0.37 3.06 17.16
C GLY A 63 1.28 4.20 16.73
N ALA A 64 2.50 4.29 17.30
CA ALA A 64 3.49 5.31 16.95
C ALA A 64 3.97 5.16 15.49
N LEU A 65 4.17 3.93 15.00
CA LEU A 65 4.46 3.66 13.59
C LEU A 65 3.31 4.12 12.68
N GLY A 66 2.06 3.94 13.13
CA GLY A 66 0.89 4.52 12.50
C GLY A 66 0.99 6.05 12.40
N SER A 67 1.20 6.73 13.53
CA SER A 67 1.33 8.18 13.60
C SER A 67 2.47 8.73 12.73
N PHE A 68 3.60 8.02 12.64
CA PHE A 68 4.71 8.38 11.73
C PHE A 68 4.28 8.39 10.25
N GLY A 69 3.47 7.41 9.85
CA GLY A 69 2.94 7.30 8.50
C GLY A 69 1.76 8.23 8.21
N GLU A 70 1.20 8.90 9.22
CA GLU A 70 0.03 9.76 9.10
C GLU A 70 0.31 10.90 8.12
N MET A 71 -0.54 11.03 7.10
CA MET A 71 -0.40 12.02 6.02
C MET A 71 0.95 12.03 5.28
N GLY A 72 1.81 11.02 5.49
CA GLY A 72 3.16 10.99 4.92
C GLY A 72 4.17 11.94 5.58
N ILE A 73 3.83 12.56 6.72
CA ILE A 73 4.65 13.61 7.35
C ILE A 73 5.99 13.06 7.82
N GLY A 74 6.02 11.89 8.47
CA GLY A 74 7.29 11.28 8.90
C GLY A 74 8.24 11.00 7.73
N TRP A 75 7.68 10.52 6.60
CA TRP A 75 8.45 10.28 5.38
C TRP A 75 8.95 11.55 4.72
N ALA A 76 8.14 12.61 4.68
CA ALA A 76 8.57 13.92 4.22
C ALA A 76 9.72 14.46 5.09
N GLY A 77 9.65 14.27 6.41
CA GLY A 77 10.71 14.61 7.35
C GLY A 77 12.01 13.88 7.06
N VAL A 78 11.98 12.57 6.77
CA VAL A 78 13.17 11.80 6.36
C VAL A 78 13.77 12.35 5.07
N GLY A 79 12.93 12.69 4.09
CA GLY A 79 13.38 13.31 2.84
C GLY A 79 14.05 14.66 3.06
N ILE A 80 13.42 15.54 3.85
CA ILE A 80 13.96 16.88 4.18
C ILE A 80 15.27 16.76 4.97
N ALA A 81 15.36 15.86 5.94
CA ALA A 81 16.59 15.61 6.68
C ALA A 81 17.72 15.15 5.75
N GLY A 82 17.41 14.27 4.78
CA GLY A 82 18.35 13.88 3.74
C GLY A 82 18.80 15.06 2.87
N ALA A 83 17.88 15.97 2.52
CA ALA A 83 18.18 17.18 1.74
C ALA A 83 19.10 18.16 2.48
N ILE A 84 19.01 18.21 3.82
CA ILE A 84 19.90 19.01 4.68
C ILE A 84 21.27 18.34 4.82
N ALA A 85 21.28 17.01 5.03
CA ALA A 85 22.52 16.25 5.24
C ALA A 85 23.34 16.07 3.96
N ARG A 86 22.71 16.17 2.79
CA ARG A 86 23.33 15.98 1.47
C ARG A 86 22.92 17.10 0.51
N PRO A 87 23.49 18.31 0.69
CA PRO A 87 23.13 19.48 -0.12
C PRO A 87 23.40 19.26 -1.62
N GLU A 88 24.38 18.41 -1.98
CA GLU A 88 24.71 18.04 -3.36
C GLU A 88 23.60 17.22 -4.04
N GLN A 89 22.67 16.66 -3.27
CA GLN A 89 21.50 15.92 -3.78
C GLN A 89 20.18 16.52 -3.30
N ARG A 90 20.19 17.78 -2.84
CA ARG A 90 19.07 18.44 -2.17
C ARG A 90 17.75 18.31 -2.93
N GLU A 91 17.77 18.57 -4.23
CA GLU A 91 16.58 18.52 -5.09
C GLU A 91 16.00 17.11 -5.17
N ARG A 92 16.85 16.08 -5.25
CA ARG A 92 16.43 14.66 -5.29
C ARG A 92 15.76 14.25 -3.99
N TRP A 93 16.32 14.67 -2.87
CA TRP A 93 15.76 14.41 -1.55
C TRP A 93 14.43 15.13 -1.32
N ILE A 94 14.30 16.38 -1.75
CA ILE A 94 13.03 17.13 -1.71
C ILE A 94 11.99 16.48 -2.61
N ALA A 95 12.36 16.10 -3.84
CA ALA A 95 11.46 15.40 -4.76
C ALA A 95 10.98 14.07 -4.15
N ALA A 96 11.87 13.31 -3.52
CA ALA A 96 11.51 12.07 -2.82
C ALA A 96 10.61 12.32 -1.60
N ALA A 97 10.81 13.42 -0.87
CA ALA A 97 9.98 13.81 0.28
C ALA A 97 8.51 14.05 -0.11
N ALA A 98 8.26 14.56 -1.32
CA ALA A 98 6.92 14.83 -1.83
C ALA A 98 6.14 13.57 -2.23
N VAL A 99 6.81 12.44 -2.44
CA VAL A 99 6.20 11.23 -3.00
C VAL A 99 5.13 10.63 -2.08
N ALA A 100 5.37 10.56 -0.76
CA ALA A 100 4.38 10.00 0.17
C ALA A 100 3.05 10.81 0.19
N PRO A 101 3.07 12.14 0.36
CA PRO A 101 1.86 12.96 0.26
C PRO A 101 1.13 12.80 -1.08
N ILE A 102 1.86 12.80 -2.20
CA ILE A 102 1.27 12.61 -3.54
C ILE A 102 0.62 11.24 -3.66
N ALA A 103 1.27 10.19 -3.12
CA ALA A 103 0.73 8.85 -3.14
C ALA A 103 -0.58 8.73 -2.35
N ILE A 104 -0.75 9.51 -1.28
CA ILE A 104 -2.01 9.58 -0.52
C ILE A 104 -3.13 10.18 -1.38
N LEU A 105 -2.85 11.24 -2.15
CA LEU A 105 -3.84 11.85 -3.05
C LEU A 105 -4.31 10.85 -4.12
N VAL A 106 -3.37 10.13 -4.75
CA VAL A 106 -3.68 9.08 -5.71
C VAL A 106 -4.49 7.95 -5.06
N ASN A 107 -4.08 7.50 -3.87
CA ASN A 107 -4.80 6.48 -3.11
C ASN A 107 -6.23 6.90 -2.76
N TYR A 108 -6.45 8.16 -2.40
CA TYR A 108 -7.77 8.67 -2.07
C TYR A 108 -8.73 8.58 -3.26
N SER A 109 -8.22 8.85 -4.47
CA SER A 109 -8.98 8.70 -5.71
C SER A 109 -9.44 7.25 -5.91
N VAL A 110 -8.55 6.26 -5.72
CA VAL A 110 -8.90 4.83 -5.79
C VAL A 110 -9.90 4.46 -4.69
N LYS A 111 -9.70 4.98 -3.48
CA LYS A 111 -10.52 4.67 -2.31
C LYS A 111 -11.98 5.08 -2.51
N LEU A 112 -12.23 6.23 -3.11
CA LEU A 112 -13.58 6.70 -3.44
C LEU A 112 -14.27 5.82 -4.49
N THR A 113 -13.52 5.22 -5.42
CA THR A 113 -14.10 4.36 -6.47
C THR A 113 -14.50 2.97 -5.98
N ILE A 114 -13.75 2.39 -5.04
CA ILE A 114 -13.96 0.99 -4.61
C ILE A 114 -14.91 0.93 -3.42
N GLY A 115 -14.86 1.90 -2.49
CA GLY A 115 -15.88 2.02 -1.44
C GLY A 115 -15.90 0.88 -0.40
N ARG A 116 -14.85 0.05 -0.31
CA ARG A 116 -14.77 -1.04 0.68
C ARG A 116 -14.82 -0.46 2.10
N GLN A 117 -15.69 -1.01 2.95
CA GLN A 117 -15.80 -0.61 4.35
C GLN A 117 -14.62 -1.12 5.17
N ARG A 118 -14.29 -0.41 6.26
CA ARG A 118 -13.32 -0.87 7.26
C ARG A 118 -13.77 -2.11 8.01
N PRO A 119 -12.81 -2.91 8.49
CA PRO A 119 -13.16 -4.02 9.35
C PRO A 119 -13.92 -3.56 10.59
N LEU A 120 -14.92 -4.34 10.94
CA LEU A 120 -15.62 -4.30 12.21
C LEU A 120 -15.47 -5.69 12.80
N ILE A 121 -14.90 -5.77 14.00
CA ILE A 121 -14.69 -7.00 14.73
C ILE A 121 -15.40 -6.82 16.06
N ASP A 122 -16.38 -7.68 16.32
CA ASP A 122 -17.14 -7.65 17.55
C ASP A 122 -16.21 -7.86 18.76
N ASP A 123 -16.46 -7.10 19.83
CA ASP A 123 -15.68 -7.07 21.07
C ASP A 123 -14.19 -6.65 20.93
N HIS A 124 -13.71 -6.35 19.72
CA HIS A 124 -12.32 -5.94 19.46
C HIS A 124 -12.27 -4.71 18.54
N PRO A 125 -12.63 -3.51 19.06
CA PRO A 125 -12.62 -2.30 18.26
C PRO A 125 -11.21 -1.96 17.75
N PRO A 126 -11.09 -1.16 16.67
CA PRO A 126 -9.79 -0.73 16.18
C PRO A 126 -9.00 0.06 17.24
N LEU A 127 -7.68 -0.15 17.29
CA LEU A 127 -6.78 0.51 18.25
C LEU A 127 -6.28 1.88 17.76
N ALA A 128 -6.76 2.35 16.61
CA ALA A 128 -6.42 3.65 16.06
C ALA A 128 -7.66 4.31 15.42
N ARG A 129 -7.58 5.62 15.19
CA ARG A 129 -8.64 6.38 14.52
C ARG A 129 -8.36 6.50 13.03
N ALA A 130 -9.41 6.66 12.24
CA ALA A 130 -9.32 6.97 10.82
C ALA A 130 -10.28 8.10 10.45
N PRO A 131 -9.89 9.01 9.55
CA PRO A 131 -10.73 10.11 9.11
C PRO A 131 -11.87 9.66 8.16
N SER A 132 -11.82 8.42 7.67
CA SER A 132 -12.80 7.88 6.72
C SER A 132 -13.16 6.44 7.08
N LYS A 133 -14.41 6.07 6.81
CA LYS A 133 -14.95 4.69 6.95
C LYS A 133 -14.46 3.73 5.86
N LEU A 134 -13.78 4.24 4.83
CA LEU A 134 -13.30 3.44 3.69
C LEU A 134 -11.92 2.82 3.99
N SER A 135 -11.74 1.56 3.59
CA SER A 135 -10.57 0.74 3.89
C SER A 135 -9.62 0.60 2.72
N PHE A 136 -10.12 0.22 1.55
CA PHE A 136 -9.31 -0.09 0.37
C PHE A 136 -8.99 1.15 -0.47
N PRO A 137 -7.75 1.29 -1.00
CA PRO A 137 -6.53 0.65 -0.51
C PRO A 137 -6.06 1.30 0.81
N SER A 138 -5.13 0.62 1.50
CA SER A 138 -4.50 1.19 2.70
C SER A 138 -3.64 2.41 2.34
N ALA A 139 -4.03 3.59 2.83
CA ALA A 139 -3.29 4.83 2.60
C ALA A 139 -1.89 4.79 3.23
N HIS A 140 -1.77 4.24 4.45
CA HIS A 140 -0.49 4.10 5.15
C HIS A 140 0.46 3.15 4.41
N SER A 141 -0.06 2.04 3.88
CA SER A 141 0.75 1.10 3.10
C SER A 141 1.20 1.74 1.78
N THR A 142 0.30 2.47 1.14
CA THR A 142 0.60 3.18 -0.11
C THR A 142 1.67 4.24 0.08
N SER A 143 1.51 5.13 1.07
CA SER A 143 2.47 6.20 1.33
C SER A 143 3.82 5.66 1.81
N ALA A 144 3.83 4.68 2.71
CA ALA A 144 5.06 4.12 3.26
C ALA A 144 5.90 3.40 2.20
N VAL A 145 5.27 2.57 1.36
CA VAL A 145 6.01 1.87 0.29
C VAL A 145 6.41 2.83 -0.82
N ALA A 146 5.60 3.84 -1.16
CA ALA A 146 5.97 4.86 -2.12
C ALA A 146 7.21 5.66 -1.66
N ALA A 147 7.22 6.10 -0.40
CA ALA A 147 8.37 6.78 0.19
C ALA A 147 9.60 5.89 0.27
N ALA A 148 9.47 4.65 0.76
CA ALA A 148 10.60 3.72 0.83
C ALA A 148 11.21 3.44 -0.55
N THR A 149 10.38 3.34 -1.58
CA THR A 149 10.83 3.16 -2.97
C THR A 149 11.54 4.41 -3.48
N ALA A 150 10.97 5.61 -3.30
CA ALA A 150 11.57 6.86 -3.76
C ALA A 150 12.86 7.22 -3.02
N LEU A 151 12.85 7.20 -1.69
CA LEU A 151 14.03 7.46 -0.84
C LEU A 151 15.10 6.40 -1.09
N GLY A 152 14.71 5.14 -1.32
CA GLY A 152 15.64 4.07 -1.69
C GLY A 152 16.27 4.23 -3.08
N ARG A 153 15.68 5.01 -3.99
CA ARG A 153 16.31 5.41 -5.27
C ARG A 153 17.33 6.53 -5.07
N VAL A 154 17.12 7.40 -4.09
CA VAL A 154 18.07 8.47 -3.73
C VAL A 154 19.24 7.92 -2.90
N SER A 155 18.96 7.08 -1.90
CA SER A 155 19.96 6.43 -1.04
C SER A 155 19.85 4.90 -1.12
N PRO A 156 20.52 4.26 -2.08
CA PRO A 156 20.53 2.80 -2.21
C PRO A 156 21.01 2.06 -0.96
N ARG A 157 21.98 2.64 -0.24
CA ARG A 157 22.57 2.03 0.95
C ARG A 157 21.60 1.99 2.14
N SER A 158 20.73 3.00 2.26
CA SER A 158 19.69 3.08 3.30
C SER A 158 18.38 2.39 2.92
N ARG A 159 18.24 1.95 1.66
CA ARG A 159 17.02 1.33 1.11
C ARG A 159 16.45 0.20 1.97
N PRO A 160 17.25 -0.77 2.48
CA PRO A 160 16.70 -1.84 3.32
C PRO A 160 16.00 -1.31 4.57
N ALA A 161 16.59 -0.31 5.23
CA ALA A 161 15.99 0.30 6.43
C ALA A 161 14.64 0.96 6.13
N TYR A 162 14.51 1.64 4.99
CA TYR A 162 13.23 2.21 4.58
C TYR A 162 12.16 1.14 4.35
N TYR A 163 12.51 0.03 3.71
CA TYR A 163 11.56 -1.07 3.50
C TYR A 163 11.22 -1.83 4.79
N VAL A 164 12.16 -1.96 5.74
CA VAL A 164 11.88 -2.51 7.06
C VAL A 164 10.85 -1.65 7.79
N LEU A 165 11.04 -0.32 7.80
CA LEU A 165 10.09 0.61 8.40
C LEU A 165 8.73 0.57 7.70
N ALA A 166 8.70 0.61 6.37
CA ALA A 166 7.46 0.51 5.61
C ALA A 166 6.74 -0.82 5.84
N GLY A 167 7.48 -1.93 5.93
CA GLY A 167 6.97 -3.26 6.26
C GLY A 167 6.35 -3.30 7.65
N ALA A 168 7.00 -2.71 8.65
CA ALA A 168 6.46 -2.61 10.01
C ALA A 168 5.15 -1.80 10.05
N ILE A 169 5.09 -0.66 9.35
CA ILE A 169 3.86 0.13 9.21
C ILE A 169 2.76 -0.70 8.53
N CYS A 170 3.09 -1.45 7.47
CA CYS A 170 2.15 -2.29 6.74
C CYS A 170 1.57 -3.40 7.62
N ALA A 171 2.43 -4.14 8.34
CA ALA A 171 2.01 -5.20 9.26
C ALA A 171 1.16 -4.64 10.41
N GLY A 172 1.46 -3.42 10.87
CA GLY A 172 0.71 -2.73 11.91
C GLY A 172 -0.76 -2.42 11.53
N ARG A 173 -1.10 -2.32 10.25
CA ARG A 173 -2.45 -1.91 9.83
C ARG A 173 -3.54 -2.95 10.17
N PRO A 174 -3.40 -4.24 9.83
CA PRO A 174 -4.32 -5.27 10.29
C PRO A 174 -4.18 -5.55 11.78
N TYR A 175 -2.98 -5.45 12.36
CA TYR A 175 -2.77 -5.58 13.81
C TYR A 175 -3.64 -4.59 14.61
N LEU A 176 -3.68 -3.31 14.20
CA LEU A 176 -4.53 -2.29 14.82
C LEU A 176 -6.02 -2.42 14.46
N GLY A 177 -6.41 -3.43 13.67
CA GLY A 177 -7.79 -3.63 13.20
C GLY A 177 -8.24 -2.61 12.14
N MET A 178 -7.31 -1.90 11.51
CA MET A 178 -7.64 -0.76 10.65
C MET A 178 -7.92 -1.13 9.19
N HIS A 179 -7.32 -2.22 8.71
CA HIS A 179 -7.34 -2.63 7.31
C HIS A 179 -7.28 -4.14 7.17
N TYR A 180 -7.90 -4.67 6.12
CA TYR A 180 -7.71 -6.06 5.74
C TYR A 180 -6.31 -6.27 5.14
N PRO A 181 -5.73 -7.48 5.23
CA PRO A 181 -4.45 -7.81 4.59
C PRO A 181 -4.41 -7.47 3.09
N SER A 182 -5.47 -7.75 2.34
CA SER A 182 -5.53 -7.36 0.93
C SER A 182 -5.54 -5.85 0.68
N ASP A 183 -6.10 -5.03 1.59
CA ASP A 183 -6.02 -3.56 1.48
C ASP A 183 -4.56 -3.10 1.60
N VAL A 184 -3.79 -3.76 2.47
CA VAL A 184 -2.36 -3.50 2.69
C VAL A 184 -1.54 -3.91 1.49
N LEU A 185 -1.75 -5.11 0.95
CA LEU A 185 -1.05 -5.61 -0.23
C LEU A 185 -1.32 -4.75 -1.47
N ALA A 186 -2.59 -4.39 -1.70
CA ALA A 186 -2.96 -3.50 -2.80
C ALA A 186 -2.35 -2.10 -2.63
N GLY A 187 -2.39 -1.55 -1.41
CA GLY A 187 -1.77 -0.27 -1.11
C GLY A 187 -0.25 -0.32 -1.31
N ALA A 188 0.43 -1.36 -0.84
CA ALA A 188 1.86 -1.56 -1.04
C ALA A 188 2.22 -1.65 -2.53
N GLY A 189 1.46 -2.39 -3.33
CA GLY A 189 1.66 -2.49 -4.78
C GLY A 189 1.48 -1.14 -5.49
N LEU A 190 0.41 -0.41 -5.17
CA LEU A 190 0.18 0.95 -5.69
C LEU A 190 1.32 1.90 -5.29
N GLY A 191 1.72 1.84 -4.01
CA GLY A 191 2.81 2.66 -3.47
C GLY A 191 4.12 2.39 -4.17
N TYR A 192 4.48 1.13 -4.37
CA TYR A 192 5.67 0.74 -5.11
C TYR A 192 5.65 1.30 -6.53
N LEU A 193 4.53 1.17 -7.25
CA LEU A 193 4.40 1.71 -8.60
C LEU A 193 4.62 3.22 -8.63
N ILE A 194 3.89 3.97 -7.79
CA ILE A 194 4.04 5.43 -7.66
C ILE A 194 5.49 5.78 -7.35
N GLY A 195 6.07 5.17 -6.31
CA GLY A 195 7.43 5.41 -5.89
C GLY A 195 8.48 4.98 -6.90
N ARG A 196 8.17 4.11 -7.87
CA ARG A 196 9.08 3.67 -8.94
C ARG A 196 9.05 4.59 -10.15
N ILE A 197 7.86 5.05 -10.54
CA ILE A 197 7.64 5.88 -11.75
C ILE A 197 7.80 7.37 -11.48
N PHE A 198 7.64 7.80 -10.22
CA PHE A 198 7.75 9.22 -9.88
C PHE A 198 9.13 9.75 -10.30
N PRO A 199 9.21 10.79 -11.14
CA PRO A 199 10.47 11.30 -11.64
C PRO A 199 11.26 11.90 -10.49
N LEU A 200 12.55 11.57 -10.41
CA LEU A 200 13.50 12.22 -9.53
C LEU A 200 14.53 12.92 -10.40
N PRO A 201 15.04 14.10 -9.99
CA PRO A 201 16.16 14.74 -10.67
C PRO A 201 17.33 13.76 -10.86
N ALA A 202 18.08 13.97 -11.93
CA ALA A 202 19.28 13.19 -12.23
C ALA A 202 20.23 13.22 -11.03
N GLY A 203 20.88 12.09 -10.75
CA GLY A 203 21.95 12.05 -9.76
C GLY A 203 23.20 12.76 -10.28
N PRO A 204 24.14 13.11 -9.40
CA PRO A 204 25.47 13.53 -9.84
C PRO A 204 26.05 12.45 -10.75
N GLU A 205 26.58 12.87 -11.89
CA GLU A 205 27.19 11.99 -12.86
C GLU A 205 28.51 11.47 -12.27
N VAL A 206 28.64 10.14 -12.15
CA VAL A 206 29.92 9.54 -11.79
C VAL A 206 30.72 9.41 -13.09
N VAL A 207 31.55 10.41 -13.37
CA VAL A 207 32.48 10.34 -14.50
C VAL A 207 33.72 9.57 -14.03
N GLU A 208 33.84 8.30 -14.40
CA GLU A 208 35.12 7.60 -14.32
C GLU A 208 36.07 8.22 -15.35
N ARG A 209 36.98 9.10 -14.90
CA ARG A 209 38.10 9.54 -15.73
C ARG A 209 39.16 8.46 -15.66
N THR A 210 39.34 7.72 -16.75
CA THR A 210 40.58 6.99 -16.97
C THR A 210 41.67 8.05 -17.21
N ALA A 211 42.54 8.27 -16.23
CA ALA A 211 43.69 9.14 -16.45
C ALA A 211 44.52 8.51 -17.58
N ALA A 212 44.71 9.24 -18.68
CA ALA A 212 45.72 8.90 -19.68
C ALA A 212 47.09 9.15 -19.04
N GLY A 213 47.54 8.21 -18.22
CA GLY A 213 48.83 8.27 -17.55
C GLY A 213 49.96 8.05 -18.54
N SER A 214 50.89 9.01 -18.60
CA SER A 214 52.24 8.84 -19.11
C SER A 214 53.17 8.16 -18.09
N ASP A 215 52.63 7.57 -17.02
CA ASP A 215 53.39 6.93 -15.94
C ASP A 215 53.56 5.42 -16.18
N PRO A 216 54.76 4.86 -15.91
CA PRO A 216 55.07 3.45 -16.17
C PRO A 216 54.42 2.46 -15.20
N VAL A 217 53.54 2.91 -14.29
CA VAL A 217 52.92 2.10 -13.23
C VAL A 217 51.39 2.02 -13.41
N GLY A 218 50.92 1.57 -14.57
CA GLY A 218 49.51 1.21 -14.82
C GLY A 218 48.48 2.35 -14.68
N PRO A 219 47.24 2.17 -15.18
CA PRO A 219 46.23 3.22 -15.11
C PRO A 219 45.73 3.39 -13.66
N ALA A 220 45.98 4.56 -13.07
CA ALA A 220 45.29 5.00 -11.88
C ALA A 220 43.85 5.40 -12.26
N ILE A 221 42.85 4.69 -11.74
CA ILE A 221 41.44 5.07 -11.89
C ILE A 221 41.15 6.18 -10.89
N GLU A 222 40.98 7.41 -11.36
CA GLU A 222 40.58 8.54 -10.53
C GLU A 222 39.05 8.69 -10.63
N VAL A 223 38.35 8.41 -9.53
CA VAL A 223 36.90 8.60 -9.44
C VAL A 223 36.63 10.04 -9.03
N VAL A 224 36.29 10.89 -10.00
CA VAL A 224 35.92 12.28 -9.76
C VAL A 224 34.40 12.40 -9.69
N VAL A 225 33.89 12.86 -8.55
CA VAL A 225 32.47 13.20 -8.39
C VAL A 225 32.30 14.68 -8.73
N THR A 226 31.63 15.00 -9.83
CA THR A 226 31.32 16.39 -10.19
C THR A 226 29.93 16.79 -9.72
N SER A 227 29.84 18.00 -9.14
CA SER A 227 28.63 18.65 -8.61
C SER A 227 27.77 19.28 -9.69
#